data_AF-A0AAE0W1M6-F1
#
_entry.id   AF-A0AAE0W1M6-F1
#
_cell.length_a   1.000
_cell.length_b   1.000
_cell.length_c   1.000
_cell.angle_alpha   90.00
_cell.angle_beta   90.00
_cell.angle_gamma   90.00
#
_symmetry.space_group_name_H-M   'P 1'
#
loop_
_entity.id
_entity.type
_entity.pdbx_description
1 polymer ?
#
loop_
_entity_poly.entity_id
_entity_poly.type
_entity_poly.pdbx_seq_one_letter_code
_entity_poly.pdbx_strand_id
1 'polypeptide(L)'
;MADVLSQELWKYTESCIGPDAKSFSLIYDSKRDGCDLKSFHIRCDNKGPTVTIFIRETTRIIGYTSNSWQSVPKEKFVYDNEAFLIWVSNENGNKPLLYRVSDPDNATRMNTDYGPSFGKQEINAKPASSWKCTGGNNDLYWNIDMKWQSKMPTFRSEQAGNYPADFKGEVNVQVYLVTASTLERQHWRRMDWSVERLQKLKREVEQFLPVPGQIQVQRINILLLGQISAGKSSFVNTVDSIFSGCASNKAESANSENSVTKKYRQYKMRSSDGKELAFRLCDTRGIEDGHYLRNGEIQQMLDGRKQDDQSSEPSSASRITYVRDLISALYGWMKGRIKSTPTIDYNEKVYCAVYVLDSSSIETLPTTTETNLKECRKIMKQRGIPEVVLLTKADQCCREVDKHLKDICYSPAIKRAVQSVENKFSFNKKSIYPVVNMENEVEAGIEISILALMALKQMLFASRTYIYDMIARNEIKIELSEVSPLQQNESNSSCFINMPEGSMNHE
;
A
#
# COMPACT_ATOMS: atom_id res chain seq x y z
N MET A 1 -16.37 -13.87 34.48
CA MET A 1 -17.31 -12.79 34.12
C MET A 1 -17.89 -13.17 32.78
N ALA A 2 -19.21 -13.17 32.62
CA ALA A 2 -19.82 -13.41 31.32
C ALA A 2 -19.41 -12.28 30.37
N ASP A 3 -18.80 -12.61 29.23
CA ASP A 3 -18.43 -11.62 28.23
C ASP A 3 -19.69 -10.88 27.76
N VAL A 4 -19.64 -9.55 27.81
CA VAL A 4 -20.78 -8.66 27.52
C VAL A 4 -21.27 -8.84 26.08
N LEU A 5 -20.33 -9.09 25.16
CA LEU A 5 -20.53 -9.50 23.77
C LEU A 5 -19.66 -10.72 23.49
N SER A 6 -20.11 -11.61 22.58
CA SER A 6 -19.26 -12.70 22.08
C SER A 6 -18.05 -12.16 21.30
N GLN A 7 -16.97 -12.94 21.21
CA GLN A 7 -15.81 -12.57 20.38
C GLN A 7 -16.18 -12.29 18.92
N GLU A 8 -17.16 -13.01 18.38
CA GLU A 8 -17.65 -12.80 17.01
C GLU A 8 -18.34 -11.44 16.87
N LEU A 9 -19.10 -11.02 17.87
CA LEU A 9 -19.82 -9.75 17.85
C LEU A 9 -18.87 -8.56 18.05
N TRP A 10 -17.79 -8.73 18.82
CA TRP A 10 -16.70 -7.76 18.87
C TRP A 10 -16.03 -7.59 17.50
N LYS A 11 -15.64 -8.69 16.85
CA LYS A 11 -15.06 -8.65 15.49
C LYS A 11 -15.99 -8.04 14.45
N TYR A 12 -17.30 -8.30 14.56
CA TYR A 12 -18.30 -7.68 13.69
C TYR A 12 -18.40 -6.17 13.94
N THR A 13 -18.34 -5.74 15.20
CA THR A 13 -18.32 -4.31 15.55
C THR A 13 -17.06 -3.62 15.01
N GLU A 14 -15.88 -4.25 15.16
CA GLU A 14 -14.61 -3.75 14.58
C GLU A 14 -14.70 -3.56 13.06
N SER A 15 -15.24 -4.55 12.34
CA SER A 15 -15.38 -4.46 10.89
C SER A 15 -16.36 -3.38 10.44
N CYS A 16 -17.36 -3.04 11.27
CA CYS A 16 -18.29 -1.94 11.00
C CYS A 16 -17.67 -0.55 11.17
N ILE A 17 -16.75 -0.39 12.13
CA ILE A 17 -16.00 0.86 12.38
C ILE A 17 -14.96 1.08 11.29
N GLY A 18 -14.24 0.02 10.91
CA GLY A 18 -13.18 0.10 9.89
C GLY A 18 -11.78 -0.12 10.47
N PRO A 19 -10.73 0.06 9.64
CA PRO A 19 -9.37 -0.41 9.94
C PRO A 19 -8.68 0.30 11.12
N ASP A 20 -9.27 1.38 11.62
CA ASP A 20 -8.74 2.16 12.73
C ASP A 20 -9.12 1.60 14.10
N ALA A 21 -10.19 0.80 14.21
CA ALA A 21 -10.56 0.17 15.48
C ALA A 21 -9.71 -1.10 15.74
N LYS A 22 -8.86 -1.06 16.77
CA LYS A 22 -8.06 -2.24 17.18
C LYS A 22 -8.29 -2.74 18.60
N SER A 23 -8.76 -1.89 19.51
CA SER A 23 -9.05 -2.29 20.88
C SER A 23 -10.14 -1.46 21.52
N PHE A 24 -10.94 -2.13 22.34
CA PHE A 24 -12.01 -1.55 23.14
C PHE A 24 -11.60 -1.57 24.61
N SER A 25 -11.42 -0.39 25.20
CA SER A 25 -11.10 -0.27 26.63
C SER A 25 -12.33 0.20 27.39
N LEU A 26 -12.83 -0.59 28.34
CA LEU A 26 -14.00 -0.21 29.15
C LEU A 26 -13.68 1.02 30.01
N ILE A 27 -14.28 2.17 29.68
CA ILE A 27 -14.08 3.43 30.42
C ILE A 27 -15.22 3.76 31.37
N TYR A 28 -16.42 3.21 31.13
CA TYR A 28 -17.59 3.37 31.98
C TYR A 28 -18.43 2.10 31.99
N ASP A 29 -18.86 1.66 33.17
CA ASP A 29 -19.87 0.62 33.35
C ASP A 29 -20.84 1.09 34.43
N SER A 30 -22.11 1.28 34.07
CA SER A 30 -23.10 1.86 34.97
C SER A 30 -23.35 1.00 36.23
N LYS A 31 -23.08 -0.31 36.19
CA LYS A 31 -23.12 -1.18 37.37
C LYS A 31 -21.91 -1.01 38.29
N ARG A 32 -20.75 -0.66 37.74
CA ARG A 32 -19.49 -0.48 38.48
C ARG A 32 -19.33 0.94 39.00
N ASP A 33 -19.65 1.91 38.16
CA ASP A 33 -19.27 3.32 38.32
C ASP A 33 -20.42 4.19 38.85
N GLY A 34 -21.63 3.64 38.96
CA GLY A 34 -22.83 4.38 39.30
C GLY A 34 -23.62 4.78 38.05
N CYS A 35 -24.95 4.73 38.16
CA CYS A 35 -25.85 4.99 37.05
C CYS A 35 -26.40 6.42 37.09
N ASP A 36 -25.50 7.40 36.99
CA ASP A 36 -25.81 8.82 37.06
C ASP A 36 -25.00 9.63 36.02
N LEU A 37 -25.53 10.80 35.63
CA LEU A 37 -24.91 11.68 34.62
C LEU A 37 -23.49 12.12 35.01
N LYS A 38 -23.25 12.40 36.29
CA LYS A 38 -21.94 12.87 36.75
C LYS A 38 -20.88 11.79 36.56
N SER A 39 -21.21 10.54 36.90
CA SER A 39 -20.33 9.39 36.71
C SER A 39 -20.03 9.10 35.24
N PHE A 40 -21.03 9.24 34.36
CA PHE A 40 -20.83 9.14 32.92
C PHE A 40 -19.90 10.24 32.38
N HIS A 41 -20.22 11.52 32.61
CA HIS A 41 -19.48 12.63 32.03
C HIS A 41 -18.03 12.72 32.52
N ILE A 42 -17.76 12.43 33.80
CA ILE A 42 -16.38 12.38 34.32
C ILE A 42 -15.52 11.35 33.58
N ARG A 43 -16.12 10.25 33.11
CA ARG A 43 -15.41 9.12 32.51
C ARG A 43 -15.37 9.16 30.99
N CYS A 44 -16.42 9.65 30.35
CA CYS A 44 -16.63 9.54 28.91
C CYS A 44 -16.33 10.83 28.13
N ASP A 45 -16.44 12.00 28.76
CA ASP A 45 -16.26 13.26 28.05
C ASP A 45 -14.81 13.45 27.58
N ASN A 46 -14.66 13.98 26.36
CA ASN A 46 -13.37 14.31 25.74
C ASN A 46 -12.36 13.15 25.65
N LYS A 47 -12.82 11.89 25.63
CA LYS A 47 -11.94 10.72 25.57
C LYS A 47 -11.58 10.25 24.16
N GLY A 48 -12.39 10.56 23.16
CA GLY A 48 -12.25 10.07 21.79
C GLY A 48 -13.47 9.29 21.31
N PRO A 49 -13.36 8.60 20.16
CA PRO A 49 -14.40 7.73 19.62
C PRO A 49 -14.81 6.63 20.62
N THR A 50 -16.08 6.29 20.68
CA THR A 50 -16.57 5.28 21.64
C THR A 50 -17.56 4.30 21.03
N VAL A 51 -17.54 3.07 21.57
CA VAL A 51 -18.62 2.09 21.44
C VAL A 51 -19.40 2.08 22.75
N THR A 52 -20.69 2.40 22.67
CA THR A 52 -21.64 2.33 23.79
C THR A 52 -22.51 1.09 23.62
N ILE A 53 -22.59 0.26 24.66
CA ILE A 53 -23.43 -0.94 24.68
C ILE A 53 -24.54 -0.74 25.70
N PHE A 54 -25.78 -0.77 25.22
CA PHE A 54 -26.97 -0.85 26.04
C PHE A 54 -27.36 -2.33 26.19
N ILE A 55 -27.37 -2.79 27.44
CA ILE A 55 -27.50 -4.20 27.80
C ILE A 55 -28.79 -4.36 28.59
N ARG A 56 -29.71 -5.18 28.09
CA ARG A 56 -30.84 -5.66 28.86
C ARG A 56 -31.01 -7.15 28.64
N GLU A 57 -30.99 -7.93 29.73
CA GLU A 57 -31.14 -9.39 29.69
C GLU A 57 -30.24 -9.99 28.59
N THR A 58 -30.84 -10.45 27.49
CA THR A 58 -30.14 -11.03 26.34
C THR A 58 -30.06 -10.12 25.12
N THR A 59 -30.70 -8.96 25.14
CA THR A 59 -30.72 -7.99 24.04
C THR A 59 -29.58 -6.99 24.19
N ARG A 60 -28.94 -6.61 23.08
CA ARG A 60 -27.87 -5.61 23.03
C ARG A 60 -28.16 -4.58 21.94
N ILE A 61 -27.94 -3.31 22.26
CA ILE A 61 -27.81 -2.25 21.25
C ILE A 61 -26.39 -1.69 21.37
N ILE A 62 -25.64 -1.72 20.29
CA ILE A 62 -24.26 -1.24 20.21
C ILE A 62 -24.27 0.03 19.37
N GLY A 63 -23.90 1.17 19.93
CA GLY A 63 -23.77 2.43 19.21
C GLY A 63 -22.33 2.89 19.11
N TYR A 64 -21.93 3.30 17.91
CA TYR A 64 -20.61 3.89 17.66
C TYR A 64 -20.74 5.36 17.27
N THR A 65 -19.83 6.18 17.77
CA THR A 65 -19.59 7.55 17.29
C THR A 65 -18.10 7.80 17.16
N SER A 66 -17.71 8.51 16.09
CA SER A 66 -16.33 8.97 15.86
C SER A 66 -15.99 10.22 16.67
N ASN A 67 -16.98 10.85 17.30
CA ASN A 67 -16.80 12.03 18.13
C ASN A 67 -16.59 11.69 19.62
N SER A 68 -15.96 12.61 20.35
CA SER A 68 -15.93 12.54 21.81
C SER A 68 -17.23 13.07 22.42
N TRP A 69 -17.71 12.42 23.49
CA TRP A 69 -18.81 12.96 24.30
C TRP A 69 -18.43 14.30 24.93
N GLN A 70 -19.42 15.18 25.08
CA GLN A 70 -19.25 16.52 25.67
C GLN A 70 -20.46 16.95 26.51
N SER A 71 -20.19 17.43 27.72
CA SER A 71 -21.12 18.14 28.59
C SER A 71 -21.27 19.61 28.17
N VAL A 72 -22.15 19.90 27.22
CA VAL A 72 -22.46 21.29 26.84
C VAL A 72 -23.76 21.78 27.52
N PRO A 73 -23.82 23.00 28.09
CA PRO A 73 -25.01 23.49 28.80
C PRO A 73 -26.25 23.70 27.93
N LYS A 74 -26.05 23.97 26.63
CA LYS A 74 -27.12 24.05 25.63
C LYS A 74 -27.03 22.83 24.75
N GLU A 75 -28.18 22.22 24.46
CA GLU A 75 -28.28 21.08 23.53
C GLU A 75 -27.52 21.36 22.24
N LYS A 76 -26.64 20.43 21.88
CA LYS A 76 -25.89 20.46 20.63
C LYS A 76 -26.00 19.10 19.95
N PHE A 77 -26.54 19.11 18.75
CA PHE A 77 -26.43 17.98 17.84
C PHE A 77 -25.09 18.07 17.10
N VAL A 78 -24.39 16.95 16.97
CA VAL A 78 -23.06 16.89 16.39
C VAL A 78 -23.08 16.02 15.14
N TYR A 79 -22.47 16.56 14.08
CA TYR A 79 -22.27 15.86 12.82
C TYR A 79 -21.42 14.60 13.01
N ASP A 80 -21.94 13.46 12.57
CA ASP A 80 -21.19 12.21 12.50
C ASP A 80 -21.76 11.33 11.38
N ASN A 81 -21.06 11.22 10.26
CA ASN A 81 -21.45 10.35 9.14
C ASN A 81 -20.93 8.91 9.28
N GLU A 82 -20.12 8.64 10.31
CA GLU A 82 -19.59 7.30 10.62
C GLU A 82 -20.41 6.61 11.72
N ALA A 83 -21.27 7.36 12.42
CA ALA A 83 -22.14 6.83 13.44
C ALA A 83 -23.05 5.70 12.94
N PHE A 84 -23.21 4.68 13.77
CA PHE A 84 -24.08 3.55 13.50
C PHE A 84 -24.63 2.92 14.77
N LEU A 85 -25.70 2.15 14.62
CA LEU A 85 -26.19 1.22 15.64
C LEU A 85 -26.16 -0.21 15.12
N ILE A 86 -25.86 -1.16 16.01
CA ILE A 86 -26.06 -2.58 15.78
C ILE A 86 -27.09 -3.08 16.79
N TRP A 87 -28.14 -3.74 16.29
CA TRP A 87 -29.12 -4.41 17.13
C TRP A 87 -28.88 -5.91 17.14
N VAL A 88 -28.92 -6.49 18.34
CA VAL A 88 -28.76 -7.92 18.57
C VAL A 88 -29.87 -8.40 19.49
N SER A 89 -30.82 -9.18 18.96
CA SER A 89 -31.83 -9.88 19.74
C SER A 89 -31.51 -11.35 19.87
N ASN A 90 -31.88 -11.92 21.00
CA ASN A 90 -31.62 -13.32 21.30
C ASN A 90 -32.74 -14.25 20.84
N GLU A 91 -33.80 -13.72 20.23
CA GLU A 91 -35.03 -14.48 20.06
C GLU A 91 -34.98 -15.59 19.01
N ASN A 92 -34.03 -15.64 18.05
CA ASN A 92 -34.02 -16.71 17.02
C ASN A 92 -32.71 -16.89 16.23
N GLY A 93 -31.52 -16.71 16.84
CA GLY A 93 -30.25 -16.94 16.11
C GLY A 93 -30.05 -16.02 14.88
N ASN A 94 -30.72 -14.86 14.87
CA ASN A 94 -30.64 -13.90 13.79
C ASN A 94 -29.28 -13.16 13.81
N LYS A 95 -28.78 -12.86 12.61
CA LYS A 95 -27.56 -12.06 12.43
C LYS A 95 -27.74 -10.65 13.01
N PRO A 96 -26.67 -10.03 13.55
CA PRO A 96 -26.70 -8.63 13.98
C PRO A 96 -27.19 -7.72 12.85
N LEU A 97 -28.06 -6.76 13.18
CA LEU A 97 -28.58 -5.80 12.21
C LEU A 97 -27.85 -4.47 12.36
N LEU A 98 -27.14 -4.05 11.32
CA LEU A 98 -26.43 -2.78 11.25
C LEU A 98 -27.31 -1.67 10.66
N TYR A 99 -27.39 -0.55 11.35
CA TYR A 99 -28.10 0.66 10.95
C TYR A 99 -27.10 1.80 10.84
N ARG A 100 -26.88 2.30 9.62
CA ARG A 100 -26.00 3.47 9.35
C ARG A 100 -26.80 4.75 9.30
N VAL A 101 -26.20 5.81 9.85
CA VAL A 101 -26.82 7.13 9.99
C VAL A 101 -27.37 7.62 8.65
N SER A 102 -28.60 8.12 8.64
CA SER A 102 -29.17 8.78 7.46
C SER A 102 -29.28 10.30 7.60
N ASP A 103 -29.12 10.83 8.80
CA ASP A 103 -29.07 12.27 9.10
C ASP A 103 -27.80 12.59 9.91
N PRO A 104 -26.64 12.72 9.23
CA PRO A 104 -25.36 12.90 9.89
C PRO A 104 -25.30 14.15 10.77
N ASP A 105 -25.95 15.26 10.38
CA ASP A 105 -25.95 16.53 11.11
C ASP A 105 -26.53 16.40 12.52
N ASN A 106 -27.39 15.39 12.73
CA ASN A 106 -28.06 15.14 14.00
C ASN A 106 -27.68 13.78 14.62
N ALA A 107 -26.49 13.25 14.30
CA ALA A 107 -26.12 11.88 14.65
C ALA A 107 -25.95 11.63 16.15
N THR A 108 -25.39 12.59 16.90
CA THR A 108 -25.24 12.48 18.35
C THR A 108 -25.70 13.74 19.06
N ARG A 109 -26.18 13.58 20.29
CA ARG A 109 -26.65 14.68 21.14
C ARG A 109 -25.70 14.85 22.31
N MET A 110 -25.09 16.02 22.39
CA MET A 110 -24.17 16.41 23.46
C MET A 110 -24.89 17.39 24.38
N ASN A 111 -24.97 17.08 25.68
CA ASN A 111 -25.63 17.92 26.67
C ASN A 111 -25.28 17.47 28.10
N THR A 112 -25.30 18.38 29.08
CA THR A 112 -25.05 18.09 30.50
C THR A 112 -26.11 17.20 31.18
N ASP A 113 -27.33 17.19 30.64
CA ASP A 113 -28.49 16.53 31.22
C ASP A 113 -28.77 15.15 30.59
N TYR A 114 -27.88 14.70 29.69
CA TYR A 114 -28.01 13.44 28.97
C TYR A 114 -26.69 12.66 28.93
N GLY A 115 -26.80 11.36 29.14
CA GLY A 115 -25.75 10.39 28.84
C GLY A 115 -25.66 10.09 27.34
N PRO A 116 -25.13 8.91 26.96
CA PRO A 116 -24.85 8.60 25.57
C PRO A 116 -26.15 8.61 24.75
N SER A 117 -26.18 9.46 23.72
CA SER A 117 -27.39 9.77 22.97
C SER A 117 -27.12 9.82 21.47
N PHE A 118 -27.85 9.00 20.73
CA PHE A 118 -27.75 8.85 19.28
C PHE A 118 -29.03 9.38 18.63
N GLY A 119 -28.92 10.44 17.82
CA GLY A 119 -30.03 11.04 17.10
C GLY A 119 -30.71 12.24 17.74
N LYS A 120 -31.81 12.67 17.11
CA LYS A 120 -32.63 13.84 17.46
C LYS A 120 -34.09 13.46 17.58
N GLN A 121 -34.69 13.80 18.72
CA GLN A 121 -36.13 13.75 18.92
C GLN A 121 -36.75 15.11 18.55
N GLU A 122 -37.79 15.13 17.71
CA GLU A 122 -38.56 16.35 17.45
C GLU A 122 -39.42 16.74 18.66
N ILE A 123 -39.32 17.99 19.09
CA ILE A 123 -39.66 18.55 20.41
C ILE A 123 -41.18 18.57 20.74
N ASN A 124 -42.06 18.08 19.86
CA ASN A 124 -43.52 18.22 20.03
C ASN A 124 -44.25 17.02 20.68
N ALA A 125 -43.52 15.99 21.13
CA ALA A 125 -44.08 14.97 22.01
C ALA A 125 -43.60 15.23 23.44
N LYS A 126 -44.52 15.35 24.41
CA LYS A 126 -44.18 15.24 25.85
C LYS A 126 -43.27 14.00 26.03
N PRO A 127 -42.25 14.04 26.90
CA PRO A 127 -41.19 13.03 26.94
C PRO A 127 -41.78 11.67 27.32
N ALA A 128 -42.08 10.86 26.31
CA ALA A 128 -42.51 9.48 26.51
C ALA A 128 -41.32 8.51 26.53
N SER A 129 -40.08 8.99 26.40
CA SER A 129 -38.94 8.14 26.02
C SER A 129 -37.55 8.61 26.48
N SER A 130 -37.48 9.26 27.65
CA SER A 130 -36.23 9.27 28.40
C SER A 130 -36.13 7.96 29.17
N TRP A 131 -35.33 7.01 28.67
CA TRP A 131 -35.14 5.74 29.37
C TRP A 131 -34.26 6.00 30.59
N LYS A 132 -34.79 5.64 31.76
CA LYS A 132 -34.14 5.80 33.05
C LYS A 132 -33.55 4.47 33.48
N CYS A 133 -32.30 4.49 33.91
CA CYS A 133 -31.80 3.41 34.76
C CYS A 133 -32.11 3.79 36.22
N THR A 134 -32.91 2.99 36.91
CA THR A 134 -33.31 3.27 38.30
C THR A 134 -32.22 2.84 39.27
N GLY A 135 -31.69 3.79 40.06
CA GLY A 135 -30.71 3.45 41.10
C GLY A 135 -30.04 4.58 41.88
N GLY A 136 -30.38 5.86 41.68
CA GLY A 136 -29.75 6.96 42.43
C GLY A 136 -30.52 8.28 42.37
N ASN A 137 -30.11 9.28 43.17
CA ASN A 137 -30.80 10.58 43.27
C ASN A 137 -30.71 11.47 42.01
N ASN A 138 -29.88 11.09 41.01
CA ASN A 138 -29.77 11.73 39.69
C ASN A 138 -29.74 10.64 38.60
N ASP A 139 -30.86 10.41 37.91
CA ASP A 139 -30.99 9.36 36.90
C ASP A 139 -30.07 9.59 35.68
N LEU A 140 -29.49 8.52 35.10
CA LEU A 140 -28.86 8.56 33.77
C LEU A 140 -29.93 8.57 32.66
N TYR A 141 -29.95 9.60 31.82
CA TYR A 141 -30.87 9.72 30.68
C TYR A 141 -30.18 9.39 29.36
N TRP A 142 -30.74 8.51 28.55
CA TRP A 142 -30.22 8.21 27.21
C TRP A 142 -31.34 8.22 26.15
N ASN A 143 -30.96 8.46 24.89
CA ASN A 143 -31.88 8.51 23.76
C ASN A 143 -31.29 7.79 22.53
N ILE A 144 -32.17 7.09 21.80
CA ILE A 144 -31.90 6.45 20.53
C ILE A 144 -33.03 6.84 19.57
N ASP A 145 -32.82 7.90 18.78
CA ASP A 145 -33.82 8.42 17.82
C ASP A 145 -33.14 9.01 16.58
N MET A 146 -32.52 8.14 15.78
CA MET A 146 -31.92 8.50 14.50
C MET A 146 -32.82 8.03 13.36
N LYS A 147 -32.91 8.84 12.30
CA LYS A 147 -33.37 8.34 11.01
C LYS A 147 -32.26 7.41 10.48
N TRP A 148 -32.62 6.17 10.17
CA TRP A 148 -31.70 5.12 9.70
C TRP A 148 -32.08 4.71 8.28
N GLN A 149 -31.08 4.39 7.45
CA GLN A 149 -31.28 4.00 6.04
C GLN A 149 -32.20 2.78 5.86
N SER A 150 -32.32 1.95 6.90
CA SER A 150 -33.36 0.93 7.05
C SER A 150 -34.18 1.28 8.28
N LYS A 151 -35.51 1.40 8.15
CA LYS A 151 -36.38 1.57 9.32
C LYS A 151 -36.09 0.42 10.30
N MET A 152 -35.74 0.74 11.54
CA MET A 152 -35.75 -0.24 12.63
C MET A 152 -37.09 -0.99 12.58
N PRO A 153 -37.13 -2.31 12.78
CA PRO A 153 -38.39 -3.04 12.84
C PRO A 153 -39.31 -2.33 13.82
N THR A 154 -40.40 -1.74 13.33
CA THR A 154 -41.41 -1.14 14.20
C THR A 154 -42.07 -2.27 14.95
N PHE A 155 -41.67 -2.48 16.21
CA PHE A 155 -42.39 -3.33 17.14
C PHE A 155 -43.70 -2.62 17.46
N ARG A 156 -44.78 -3.02 16.79
CA ARG A 156 -46.12 -2.48 17.02
C ARG A 156 -46.58 -2.82 18.44
N SER A 157 -46.84 -1.81 19.26
CA SER A 157 -48.01 -1.85 20.14
C SER A 157 -48.82 -0.58 19.88
N GLU A 158 -50.05 -0.76 19.41
CA GLU A 158 -50.97 0.33 19.13
C GLU A 158 -51.24 1.11 20.43
N GLN A 159 -51.19 2.44 20.29
CA GLN A 159 -51.43 3.48 21.30
C GLN A 159 -50.22 3.82 22.22
N ALA A 160 -49.61 4.96 21.89
CA ALA A 160 -48.53 5.68 22.57
C ALA A 160 -47.11 5.03 22.60
N GLY A 161 -46.25 5.52 21.70
CA GLY A 161 -44.78 5.36 21.79
C GLY A 161 -44.23 4.12 21.08
N ASN A 162 -43.78 4.30 19.83
CA ASN A 162 -43.08 3.27 19.07
C ASN A 162 -41.68 3.02 19.65
N TYR A 163 -41.54 2.04 20.54
CA TYR A 163 -40.23 1.54 21.01
C TYR A 163 -40.32 0.03 21.26
N PRO A 164 -39.19 -0.71 21.27
CA PRO A 164 -39.20 -2.13 21.58
C PRO A 164 -39.89 -2.36 22.93
N ALA A 165 -40.97 -3.15 22.95
CA ALA A 165 -41.66 -3.53 24.17
C ALA A 165 -40.68 -4.12 25.22
N ASP A 166 -39.58 -4.70 24.72
CA ASP A 166 -38.53 -5.37 25.46
C ASP A 166 -37.45 -4.44 26.02
N PHE A 167 -37.61 -3.11 26.05
CA PHE A 167 -36.69 -2.19 26.74
C PHE A 167 -37.27 -1.38 27.92
N LYS A 168 -38.52 -1.65 28.34
CA LYS A 168 -39.04 -1.19 29.65
C LYS A 168 -38.40 -1.95 30.82
N GLY A 169 -37.43 -1.35 31.51
CA GLY A 169 -36.78 -1.93 32.69
C GLY A 169 -35.37 -1.39 32.92
N GLU A 170 -34.63 -2.01 33.85
CA GLU A 170 -33.24 -1.65 34.17
C GLU A 170 -32.30 -2.02 33.01
N VAL A 171 -31.51 -1.05 32.52
CA VAL A 171 -30.54 -1.23 31.45
C VAL A 171 -29.13 -1.03 32.02
N ASN A 172 -28.20 -1.93 31.71
CA ASN A 172 -26.78 -1.64 31.98
C ASN A 172 -26.17 -0.92 30.77
N VAL A 173 -25.51 0.19 31.01
CA VAL A 173 -24.77 0.93 29.98
C VAL A 173 -23.28 0.73 30.21
N GLN A 174 -22.59 0.26 29.18
CA GLN A 174 -21.13 0.19 29.16
C GLN A 174 -20.59 1.02 27.99
N VAL A 175 -19.57 1.82 28.25
CA VAL A 175 -18.88 2.61 27.23
C VAL A 175 -17.43 2.16 27.13
N TYR A 176 -17.04 1.83 25.92
CA TYR A 176 -15.70 1.42 25.56
C TYR A 176 -15.06 2.52 24.72
N LEU A 177 -13.89 2.99 25.15
CA LEU A 177 -13.05 3.84 24.33
C LEU A 177 -12.54 3.01 23.15
N VAL A 178 -12.80 3.51 21.94
CA VAL A 178 -12.18 2.98 20.74
C VAL A 178 -10.85 3.71 20.59
N THR A 179 -9.78 3.04 20.97
CA THR A 179 -8.46 3.55 20.65
C THR A 179 -8.17 3.19 19.21
N ALA A 180 -8.16 4.20 18.35
CA ALA A 180 -7.35 4.14 17.15
C ALA A 180 -5.93 3.78 17.57
N SER A 181 -5.21 3.00 16.76
CA SER A 181 -3.80 2.74 17.05
C SER A 181 -3.11 4.08 17.30
N THR A 182 -2.75 4.37 18.55
CA THR A 182 -1.55 5.17 18.76
C THR A 182 -0.51 4.42 18.00
N LEU A 183 0.09 5.06 17.00
CA LEU A 183 1.20 4.50 16.28
C LEU A 183 2.18 3.92 17.31
N GLU A 184 2.19 2.61 17.47
CA GLU A 184 3.41 1.93 17.84
C GLU A 184 4.35 2.33 16.70
N ARG A 185 5.19 3.35 16.94
CA ARG A 185 6.14 3.92 15.99
C ARG A 185 7.27 2.92 15.69
N GLN A 186 6.96 1.65 15.50
CA GLN A 186 7.80 0.76 14.72
C GLN A 186 7.38 0.91 13.27
N HIS A 187 8.02 1.87 12.59
CA HIS A 187 8.03 1.88 11.14
C HIS A 187 8.49 0.50 10.64
N TRP A 188 7.80 -0.13 9.69
CA TRP A 188 8.30 -1.41 9.16
C TRP A 188 9.50 -1.22 8.22
N ARG A 189 9.80 0.03 7.85
CA ARG A 189 10.97 0.46 7.07
C ARG A 189 11.39 1.84 7.53
N ARG A 190 12.68 2.02 7.82
CA ARG A 190 13.24 3.32 8.19
C ARG A 190 13.26 4.23 6.96
N MET A 191 12.68 5.41 7.09
CA MET A 191 12.66 6.44 6.04
C MET A 191 13.39 7.68 6.51
N ASP A 192 14.06 8.33 5.57
CA ASP A 192 14.69 9.63 5.72
C ASP A 192 14.18 10.48 4.57
N TRP A 193 13.44 11.54 4.90
CA TRP A 193 12.73 12.40 3.95
C TRP A 193 13.51 13.70 3.66
N SER A 194 14.78 13.76 4.04
CA SER A 194 15.62 14.94 3.88
C SER A 194 16.02 15.19 2.42
N VAL A 195 16.29 16.45 2.10
CA VAL A 195 16.81 16.85 0.78
C VAL A 195 18.18 16.24 0.55
N GLU A 196 19.00 16.12 1.59
CA GLU A 196 20.30 15.46 1.56
C GLU A 196 20.17 13.99 1.16
N ARG A 197 19.15 13.30 1.68
CA ARG A 197 18.85 11.91 1.32
C ARG A 197 18.44 11.79 -0.15
N LEU A 198 17.56 12.68 -0.62
CA LEU A 198 17.16 12.76 -2.03
C LEU A 198 18.37 12.96 -2.94
N GLN A 199 19.19 13.97 -2.66
CA GLN A 199 20.41 14.26 -3.45
C GLN A 199 21.41 13.11 -3.42
N LYS A 200 21.56 12.42 -2.27
CA LYS A 200 22.39 11.22 -2.17
C LYS A 200 21.86 10.09 -3.04
N LEU A 201 20.57 9.79 -2.97
CA LEU A 201 19.94 8.75 -3.80
C LEU A 201 20.07 9.05 -5.29
N LYS A 202 19.79 10.29 -5.70
CA LYS A 202 19.91 10.72 -7.09
C LYS A 202 21.34 10.52 -7.60
N ARG A 203 22.35 11.00 -6.87
CA ARG A 203 23.77 10.79 -7.22
C ARG A 203 24.16 9.32 -7.30
N GLU A 204 23.73 8.49 -6.35
CA GLU A 204 24.02 7.05 -6.35
C GLU A 204 23.46 6.34 -7.59
N VAL A 205 22.28 6.76 -8.08
CA VAL A 205 21.69 6.22 -9.30
C VAL A 205 22.35 6.78 -10.56
N GLU A 206 22.65 8.09 -10.62
CA GLU A 206 23.30 8.73 -11.77
C GLU A 206 24.73 8.20 -12.00
N GLN A 207 25.46 7.94 -10.92
CA GLN A 207 26.83 7.43 -10.96
C GLN A 207 26.90 5.90 -11.02
N PHE A 208 25.75 5.21 -11.04
CA PHE A 208 25.73 3.77 -11.09
C PHE A 208 26.35 3.24 -12.40
N LEU A 209 27.28 2.29 -12.26
CA LEU A 209 27.80 1.47 -13.35
C LEU A 209 27.45 0.00 -13.07
N PRO A 210 26.96 -0.78 -14.05
CA PRO A 210 26.60 -2.19 -13.86
C PRO A 210 27.75 -2.97 -13.22
N VAL A 211 28.94 -2.92 -13.83
CA VAL A 211 30.18 -3.46 -13.27
C VAL A 211 31.32 -2.48 -13.57
N PRO A 212 31.92 -1.84 -12.55
CA PRO A 212 33.06 -0.94 -12.76
C PRO A 212 34.24 -1.67 -13.42
N GLY A 213 34.84 -1.07 -14.46
CA GLY A 213 36.01 -1.62 -15.13
C GLY A 213 35.75 -2.77 -16.14
N GLN A 214 34.49 -3.18 -16.33
CA GLN A 214 34.12 -4.17 -17.36
C GLN A 214 33.24 -3.53 -18.43
N ILE A 215 33.54 -3.80 -19.70
CA ILE A 215 32.89 -3.10 -20.84
C ILE A 215 31.75 -3.92 -21.44
N GLN A 216 31.61 -5.21 -21.10
CA GLN A 216 30.64 -6.10 -21.74
C GLN A 216 29.18 -5.81 -21.34
N VAL A 217 28.94 -5.39 -20.07
CA VAL A 217 27.61 -4.98 -19.59
C VAL A 217 27.64 -3.50 -19.21
N GLN A 218 27.15 -2.65 -20.11
CA GLN A 218 27.17 -1.19 -19.95
C GLN A 218 25.84 -0.63 -19.46
N ARG A 219 24.77 -1.44 -19.47
CA ARG A 219 23.43 -1.01 -19.04
C ARG A 219 22.63 -2.13 -18.38
N ILE A 220 21.75 -1.74 -17.47
CA ILE A 220 20.76 -2.60 -16.82
C ILE A 220 19.38 -2.41 -17.48
N ASN A 221 18.82 -3.45 -18.09
CA ASN A 221 17.43 -3.41 -18.53
C ASN A 221 16.51 -3.97 -17.44
N ILE A 222 15.53 -3.17 -17.02
CA ILE A 222 14.59 -3.47 -15.94
C ILE A 222 13.20 -3.69 -16.55
N LEU A 223 12.67 -4.90 -16.47
CA LEU A 223 11.39 -5.26 -17.07
C LEU A 223 10.22 -4.99 -16.11
N LEU A 224 9.25 -4.15 -16.52
CA LEU A 224 8.06 -3.84 -15.74
C LEU A 224 6.90 -4.76 -16.15
N LEU A 225 6.34 -5.52 -15.20
CA LEU A 225 5.23 -6.46 -15.40
C LEU A 225 4.08 -6.12 -14.45
N GLY A 226 2.82 -6.22 -14.87
CA GLY A 226 1.69 -5.91 -13.99
C GLY A 226 0.36 -5.74 -14.71
N GLN A 227 -0.73 -5.66 -13.94
CA GLN A 227 -2.08 -5.44 -14.48
C GLN A 227 -2.20 -4.14 -15.27
N ILE A 228 -3.27 -4.02 -16.06
CA ILE A 228 -3.65 -2.72 -16.65
C ILE A 228 -3.90 -1.72 -15.53
N SER A 229 -3.50 -0.47 -15.78
CA SER A 229 -3.67 0.64 -14.84
C SER A 229 -2.97 0.47 -13.48
N ALA A 230 -2.02 -0.47 -13.37
CA ALA A 230 -1.13 -0.59 -12.22
C ALA A 230 -0.12 0.58 -12.09
N GLY A 231 0.00 1.44 -13.09
CA GLY A 231 0.96 2.55 -13.08
C GLY A 231 2.38 2.19 -13.54
N LYS A 232 2.54 1.22 -14.44
CA LYS A 232 3.85 0.88 -15.05
C LYS A 232 4.43 2.06 -15.83
N SER A 233 3.68 2.57 -16.81
CA SER A 233 4.05 3.72 -17.64
C SER A 233 4.16 5.01 -16.82
N SER A 234 3.27 5.20 -15.84
CA SER A 234 3.34 6.33 -14.90
C SER A 234 4.62 6.30 -14.05
N PHE A 235 5.10 5.13 -13.66
CA PHE A 235 6.40 5.00 -12.97
C PHE A 235 7.57 5.37 -13.89
N VAL A 236 7.51 5.01 -15.19
CA VAL A 236 8.50 5.44 -16.18
C VAL A 236 8.56 6.97 -16.26
N ASN A 237 7.40 7.63 -16.37
CA ASN A 237 7.30 9.09 -16.39
C ASN A 237 7.81 9.71 -15.08
N THR A 238 7.50 9.08 -13.94
CA THR A 238 7.97 9.52 -12.63
C THR A 238 9.50 9.52 -12.57
N VAL A 239 10.13 8.41 -12.97
CA VAL A 239 11.59 8.28 -13.00
C VAL A 239 12.22 9.29 -13.96
N ASP A 240 11.66 9.45 -15.16
CA ASP A 240 12.17 10.40 -16.15
C ASP A 240 12.09 11.85 -15.61
N SER A 241 10.98 12.21 -14.95
CA SER A 241 10.77 13.55 -14.36
C SER A 241 11.77 13.87 -13.24
N ILE A 242 12.18 12.88 -12.44
CA ILE A 242 13.19 13.06 -11.37
C ILE A 242 14.56 13.45 -11.96
N PHE A 243 14.92 12.89 -13.11
CA PHE A 243 16.22 13.14 -13.74
C PHE A 243 16.22 14.33 -14.69
N SER A 244 15.12 14.57 -15.42
CA SER A 244 14.95 15.74 -16.28
C SER A 244 14.74 17.03 -15.49
N GLY A 245 14.12 16.94 -14.31
CA GLY A 245 13.72 18.10 -13.50
C GLY A 245 12.39 18.73 -13.93
N CYS A 246 11.66 18.12 -14.88
CA CYS A 246 10.35 18.59 -15.33
C CYS A 246 9.40 17.43 -15.61
N ALA A 247 8.08 17.69 -15.51
CA ALA A 247 7.05 16.70 -15.81
C ALA A 247 7.25 16.00 -17.18
N SER A 248 7.25 14.68 -17.16
CA SER A 248 7.47 13.83 -18.34
C SER A 248 6.20 13.09 -18.75
N ASN A 249 5.96 13.05 -20.06
CA ASN A 249 4.90 12.24 -20.71
C ASN A 249 5.50 11.27 -21.73
N LYS A 250 6.70 10.76 -21.44
CA LYS A 250 7.48 9.91 -22.34
C LYS A 250 6.84 8.55 -22.59
N ALA A 251 6.19 8.00 -21.57
CA ALA A 251 5.37 6.80 -21.64
C ALA A 251 3.89 7.17 -21.69
N GLU A 252 3.14 6.45 -22.52
CA GLU A 252 1.71 6.71 -22.72
C GLU A 252 0.93 6.20 -21.51
N SER A 253 0.50 7.11 -20.65
CA SER A 253 -0.28 6.81 -19.45
C SER A 253 -1.63 7.51 -19.52
N ALA A 254 -2.72 6.75 -19.47
CA ALA A 254 -4.08 7.28 -19.30
C ALA A 254 -4.91 6.36 -18.40
N ASN A 255 -5.85 6.96 -17.67
CA ASN A 255 -6.82 6.25 -16.83
C ASN A 255 -7.99 5.72 -17.69
N SER A 256 -7.72 4.75 -18.56
CA SER A 256 -8.75 4.06 -19.35
C SER A 256 -8.98 2.63 -18.88
N GLU A 257 -10.19 2.12 -19.09
CA GLU A 257 -10.55 0.71 -18.84
C GLU A 257 -9.77 -0.27 -19.74
N ASN A 258 -9.32 0.19 -20.92
CA ASN A 258 -8.52 -0.59 -21.85
C ASN A 258 -7.01 -0.30 -21.72
N SER A 259 -6.15 -1.25 -22.09
CA SER A 259 -4.69 -1.06 -22.05
C SER A 259 -4.24 0.07 -22.98
N VAL A 260 -3.71 1.15 -22.41
CA VAL A 260 -3.09 2.26 -23.13
C VAL A 260 -1.78 1.79 -23.78
N THR A 261 -0.91 1.16 -22.99
CA THR A 261 0.32 0.55 -23.50
C THR A 261 -0.03 -0.70 -24.29
N LYS A 262 -0.04 -0.62 -25.62
CA LYS A 262 -0.36 -1.75 -26.51
C LYS A 262 0.87 -2.56 -26.92
N LYS A 263 2.06 -2.12 -26.52
CA LYS A 263 3.36 -2.48 -27.12
C LYS A 263 4.47 -2.63 -26.06
N TYR A 264 5.53 -3.35 -26.37
CA TYR A 264 6.77 -3.40 -25.57
C TYR A 264 7.67 -2.23 -25.95
N ARG A 265 8.13 -1.45 -24.95
CA ARG A 265 8.95 -0.25 -25.17
C ARG A 265 10.11 -0.17 -24.20
N GLN A 266 11.26 0.29 -24.68
CA GLN A 266 12.47 0.47 -23.86
C GLN A 266 12.78 1.94 -23.65
N TYR A 267 12.64 2.43 -22.42
CA TYR A 267 12.85 3.82 -22.08
C TYR A 267 14.25 4.06 -21.54
N LYS A 268 15.06 4.78 -22.34
CA LYS A 268 16.39 5.28 -21.92
C LYS A 268 16.25 6.50 -21.04
N MET A 269 16.90 6.48 -19.87
CA MET A 269 16.90 7.63 -18.97
C MET A 269 18.10 8.53 -19.21
N ARG A 270 17.93 9.83 -19.00
CA ARG A 270 19.00 10.83 -19.11
C ARG A 270 19.03 11.67 -17.85
N SER A 271 20.22 11.99 -17.35
CA SER A 271 20.41 13.01 -16.32
C SER A 271 20.16 14.41 -16.87
N SER A 272 20.09 15.39 -15.98
CA SER A 272 19.83 16.80 -16.31
C SER A 272 20.88 17.43 -17.23
N ASP A 273 22.09 16.88 -17.28
CA ASP A 273 23.17 17.26 -18.19
C ASP A 273 23.09 16.56 -19.58
N GLY A 274 22.05 15.75 -19.81
CA GLY A 274 21.81 15.04 -21.06
C GLY A 274 22.53 13.69 -21.19
N LYS A 275 23.36 13.30 -20.21
CA LYS A 275 24.06 12.01 -20.22
C LYS A 275 23.09 10.84 -20.07
N GLU A 276 23.24 9.80 -20.89
CA GLU A 276 22.45 8.57 -20.78
C GLU A 276 22.85 7.81 -19.51
N LEU A 277 21.85 7.45 -18.69
CA LEU A 277 22.06 6.65 -17.48
C LEU A 277 22.28 5.18 -17.84
N ALA A 278 22.99 4.46 -16.99
CA ALA A 278 23.35 3.06 -17.23
C ALA A 278 22.20 2.06 -17.00
N PHE A 279 20.95 2.47 -17.23
CA PHE A 279 19.78 1.61 -17.15
C PHE A 279 18.65 2.05 -18.08
N ARG A 280 17.75 1.11 -18.37
CA ARG A 280 16.50 1.32 -19.09
C ARG A 280 15.33 0.72 -18.32
N LEU A 281 14.17 1.37 -18.43
CA LEU A 281 12.91 0.79 -18.00
C LEU A 281 12.18 0.21 -19.21
N CYS A 282 11.94 -1.09 -19.21
CA CYS A 282 11.27 -1.81 -20.26
C CYS A 282 9.80 -1.99 -19.88
N ASP A 283 8.93 -1.16 -20.46
CA ASP A 283 7.50 -1.17 -20.18
C ASP A 283 6.79 -2.22 -21.04
N THR A 284 5.82 -2.90 -20.45
CA THR A 284 5.01 -3.90 -21.14
C THR A 284 3.55 -3.52 -21.13
N ARG A 285 2.80 -4.08 -22.09
CA ARG A 285 1.34 -4.10 -22.03
C ARG A 285 0.87 -4.68 -20.67
N GLY A 286 -0.23 -4.14 -20.15
CA GLY A 286 -0.84 -4.67 -18.94
C GLY A 286 -1.48 -6.05 -19.15
N ILE A 287 -1.50 -6.85 -18.08
CA ILE A 287 -2.18 -8.15 -18.06
C ILE A 287 -3.65 -7.93 -17.70
N GLU A 288 -4.55 -8.54 -18.48
CA GLU A 288 -6.01 -8.52 -18.29
C GLU A 288 -6.63 -9.85 -18.76
N ASP A 289 -7.92 -10.04 -18.48
CA ASP A 289 -8.67 -11.22 -18.89
C ASP A 289 -8.64 -11.43 -20.41
N GLY A 290 -8.20 -12.61 -20.84
CA GLY A 290 -8.05 -12.96 -22.26
C GLY A 290 -6.72 -12.51 -22.90
N HIS A 291 -5.90 -11.74 -22.19
CA HIS A 291 -4.69 -11.13 -22.70
C HIS A 291 -3.48 -11.39 -21.79
N TYR A 292 -2.95 -12.60 -21.95
CA TYR A 292 -1.82 -13.13 -21.19
C TYR A 292 -0.48 -12.82 -21.85
N LEU A 293 0.56 -12.56 -21.04
CA LEU A 293 1.93 -12.64 -21.52
C LEU A 293 2.30 -14.12 -21.69
N ARG A 294 2.61 -14.54 -22.91
CA ARG A 294 2.98 -15.94 -23.18
C ARG A 294 4.42 -16.19 -22.73
N ASN A 295 4.70 -17.39 -22.25
CA ASN A 295 6.04 -17.79 -21.80
C ASN A 295 7.13 -17.49 -22.85
N GLY A 296 6.85 -17.74 -24.14
CA GLY A 296 7.79 -17.45 -25.23
C GLY A 296 8.06 -15.95 -25.41
N GLU A 297 7.07 -15.08 -25.20
CA GLU A 297 7.26 -13.62 -25.28
C GLU A 297 8.12 -13.11 -24.13
N ILE A 298 7.89 -13.61 -22.91
CA ILE A 298 8.67 -13.26 -21.73
C ILE A 298 10.12 -13.68 -21.94
N GLN A 299 10.37 -14.91 -22.40
CA GLN A 299 11.74 -15.37 -22.69
C GLN A 299 12.44 -14.51 -23.74
N GLN A 300 11.74 -14.10 -24.80
CA GLN A 300 12.29 -13.18 -25.80
C GLN A 300 12.63 -11.80 -25.22
N MET A 301 11.79 -11.26 -24.34
CA MET A 301 12.11 -10.01 -23.62
C MET A 301 13.34 -10.17 -22.74
N LEU A 302 13.39 -11.27 -21.97
CA LEU A 302 14.49 -11.54 -21.05
C LEU A 302 15.84 -11.70 -21.74
N ASP A 303 15.84 -12.31 -22.92
CA ASP A 303 17.03 -12.53 -23.74
C ASP A 303 17.39 -11.33 -24.62
N GLY A 304 16.66 -10.20 -24.52
CA GLY A 304 16.89 -9.00 -25.34
C GLY A 304 16.53 -9.16 -26.82
N ARG A 305 15.71 -10.16 -27.15
CA ARG A 305 15.35 -10.51 -28.53
C ARG A 305 14.04 -9.87 -29.00
N LYS A 306 13.24 -9.31 -28.08
CA LYS A 306 12.03 -8.57 -28.43
C LYS A 306 12.41 -7.14 -28.81
N GLN A 307 12.12 -6.74 -30.05
CA GLN A 307 12.39 -5.39 -30.56
C GLN A 307 11.48 -4.36 -29.89
N ASP A 308 11.98 -3.12 -29.78
CA ASP A 308 11.17 -1.97 -29.37
C ASP A 308 10.15 -1.66 -30.47
N ASP A 309 8.87 -1.65 -30.14
CA ASP A 309 7.80 -1.46 -31.12
C ASP A 309 7.69 -0.02 -31.68
N GLN A 310 8.65 0.87 -31.36
CA GLN A 310 8.88 2.15 -32.05
C GLN A 310 9.67 2.02 -33.35
N SER A 311 10.51 0.98 -33.50
CA SER A 311 11.18 0.74 -34.79
C SER A 311 10.14 0.14 -35.74
N SER A 312 9.54 0.97 -36.60
CA SER A 312 8.81 0.67 -37.85
C SER A 312 8.11 -0.69 -37.93
N GLU A 313 6.80 -0.71 -38.20
CA GLU A 313 6.03 -1.95 -38.46
C GLU A 313 6.88 -3.05 -39.09
N PRO A 314 6.91 -4.28 -38.53
CA PRO A 314 7.70 -5.33 -39.11
C PRO A 314 7.06 -5.65 -40.47
N SER A 315 7.63 -5.10 -41.53
CA SER A 315 7.39 -5.59 -42.87
C SER A 315 7.62 -7.10 -42.82
N SER A 316 6.81 -7.86 -43.53
CA SER A 316 6.89 -9.32 -43.63
C SER A 316 8.33 -9.82 -43.88
N ALA A 317 9.18 -8.97 -44.45
CA ALA A 317 10.61 -9.15 -44.63
C ALA A 317 11.44 -9.29 -43.33
N SER A 318 11.08 -8.63 -42.23
CA SER A 318 11.84 -8.69 -40.96
C SER A 318 11.66 -10.01 -40.22
N ARG A 319 10.45 -10.59 -40.26
CA ARG A 319 10.19 -11.95 -39.75
C ARG A 319 10.91 -13.01 -40.59
N ILE A 320 10.93 -12.83 -41.91
CA ILE A 320 11.65 -13.72 -42.84
C ILE A 320 13.16 -13.63 -42.62
N THR A 321 13.71 -12.43 -42.38
CA THR A 321 15.14 -12.22 -42.12
C THR A 321 15.57 -12.87 -40.80
N TYR A 322 14.81 -12.70 -39.71
CA TYR A 322 15.12 -13.33 -38.42
C TYR A 322 15.07 -14.86 -38.46
N VAL A 323 14.05 -15.43 -39.12
CA VAL A 323 13.98 -16.88 -39.34
C VAL A 323 15.13 -17.35 -40.22
N ARG A 324 15.49 -16.60 -41.26
CA ARG A 324 16.63 -16.90 -42.14
C ARG A 324 17.98 -16.82 -41.42
N ASP A 325 18.15 -15.88 -40.49
CA ASP A 325 19.36 -15.71 -39.70
C ASP A 325 19.49 -16.79 -38.63
N LEU A 326 18.38 -17.18 -37.98
CA LEU A 326 18.34 -18.35 -37.08
C LEU A 326 18.63 -19.64 -37.83
N ILE A 327 18.00 -19.85 -38.99
CA ILE A 327 18.23 -21.02 -39.83
C ILE A 327 19.67 -21.00 -40.36
N SER A 328 20.22 -19.85 -40.76
CA SER A 328 21.62 -19.72 -41.20
C SER A 328 22.62 -19.96 -40.06
N ALA A 329 22.33 -19.47 -38.85
CA ALA A 329 23.14 -19.72 -37.67
C ALA A 329 23.10 -21.20 -37.25
N LEU A 330 21.92 -21.83 -37.30
CA LEU A 330 21.73 -23.27 -37.07
C LEU A 330 22.44 -24.11 -38.14
N TYR A 331 22.30 -23.75 -39.42
CA TYR A 331 23.00 -24.43 -40.52
C TYR A 331 24.51 -24.22 -40.44
N GLY A 332 24.97 -23.03 -40.06
CA GLY A 332 26.38 -22.72 -39.87
C GLY A 332 27.00 -23.46 -38.68
N TRP A 333 26.25 -23.65 -37.60
CA TRP A 333 26.63 -24.46 -36.45
C TRP A 333 26.64 -25.96 -36.79
N MET A 334 25.58 -26.49 -37.43
CA MET A 334 25.51 -27.88 -37.90
C MET A 334 26.61 -28.25 -38.90
N LYS A 335 27.06 -27.31 -39.73
CA LYS A 335 28.16 -27.52 -40.70
C LYS A 335 29.55 -27.18 -40.14
N GLY A 336 29.68 -26.89 -38.84
CA GLY A 336 30.96 -26.56 -38.21
C GLY A 336 31.62 -25.28 -38.74
N ARG A 337 30.87 -24.41 -39.44
CA ARG A 337 31.35 -23.13 -40.01
C ARG A 337 31.20 -21.96 -39.05
N ILE A 338 30.35 -22.09 -38.03
CA ILE A 338 30.15 -21.12 -36.95
C ILE A 338 30.43 -21.84 -35.63
N LYS A 339 31.42 -21.37 -34.86
CA LYS A 339 31.83 -21.99 -33.58
C LYS A 339 30.95 -21.62 -32.38
N SER A 340 30.04 -20.66 -32.50
CA SER A 340 29.22 -20.17 -31.38
C SER A 340 27.74 -19.97 -31.75
N THR A 341 26.86 -20.26 -30.79
CA THR A 341 25.45 -19.85 -30.78
C THR A 341 25.29 -18.35 -31.09
N PRO A 342 24.15 -17.88 -31.64
CA PRO A 342 23.91 -16.44 -31.82
C PRO A 342 24.22 -15.70 -30.51
N THR A 343 25.21 -14.83 -30.55
CA THR A 343 25.75 -14.12 -29.39
C THR A 343 24.65 -13.25 -28.80
N ILE A 344 24.25 -13.54 -27.56
CA ILE A 344 23.35 -12.69 -26.79
C ILE A 344 24.06 -11.35 -26.59
N ASP A 345 23.43 -10.25 -27.01
CA ASP A 345 23.91 -8.92 -26.63
C ASP A 345 23.57 -8.71 -25.15
N TYR A 346 24.59 -8.75 -24.31
CA TYR A 346 24.45 -8.55 -22.87
C TYR A 346 23.86 -7.17 -22.54
N ASN A 347 23.97 -6.17 -23.42
CA ASN A 347 23.37 -4.85 -23.21
C ASN A 347 21.87 -4.79 -23.50
N GLU A 348 21.29 -5.83 -24.12
CA GLU A 348 19.85 -5.94 -24.38
C GLU A 348 19.17 -6.94 -23.43
N LYS A 349 19.95 -7.72 -22.67
CA LYS A 349 19.43 -8.67 -21.66
C LYS A 349 18.75 -7.96 -20.50
N VAL A 350 17.68 -8.56 -19.96
CA VAL A 350 17.03 -8.11 -18.72
C VAL A 350 17.78 -8.63 -17.50
N TYR A 351 18.04 -7.73 -16.54
CA TYR A 351 18.76 -8.04 -15.30
C TYR A 351 17.94 -7.82 -14.03
N CYS A 352 16.71 -7.32 -14.14
CA CYS A 352 15.75 -7.23 -13.04
C CYS A 352 14.32 -7.33 -13.58
N ALA A 353 13.48 -8.11 -12.91
CA ALA A 353 12.04 -8.11 -13.14
C ALA A 353 11.35 -7.32 -12.03
N VAL A 354 10.42 -6.44 -12.41
CA VAL A 354 9.68 -5.58 -11.50
C VAL A 354 8.19 -5.86 -11.65
N TYR A 355 7.56 -6.30 -10.56
CA TYR A 355 6.12 -6.52 -10.48
C TYR A 355 5.45 -5.23 -10.00
N VAL A 356 4.67 -4.60 -10.86
CA VAL A 356 3.93 -3.37 -10.57
C VAL A 356 2.50 -3.75 -10.23
N LEU A 357 2.13 -3.53 -8.97
CA LEU A 357 0.84 -3.92 -8.39
C LEU A 357 0.17 -2.70 -7.76
N ASP A 358 -1.14 -2.55 -7.99
CA ASP A 358 -1.94 -1.47 -7.42
C ASP A 358 -2.25 -1.76 -5.95
N SER A 359 -1.85 -0.87 -5.05
CA SER A 359 -2.06 -1.04 -3.61
C SER A 359 -3.52 -0.94 -3.18
N SER A 360 -4.35 -0.21 -3.93
CA SER A 360 -5.77 0.01 -3.63
C SER A 360 -6.63 -1.22 -3.99
N SER A 361 -6.17 -2.04 -4.94
CA SER A 361 -6.94 -3.18 -5.47
C SER A 361 -6.23 -4.53 -5.30
N ILE A 362 -5.15 -4.62 -4.52
CA ILE A 362 -4.36 -5.87 -4.38
C ILE A 362 -5.15 -7.01 -3.74
N GLU A 363 -6.03 -6.71 -2.79
CA GLU A 363 -6.89 -7.70 -2.13
C GLU A 363 -7.89 -8.31 -3.13
N THR A 364 -8.41 -7.50 -4.05
CA THR A 364 -9.39 -7.89 -5.08
C THR A 364 -8.74 -8.18 -6.44
N LEU A 365 -7.44 -8.47 -6.48
CA LEU A 365 -6.73 -8.79 -7.72
C LEU A 365 -7.38 -9.99 -8.43
N PRO A 366 -7.76 -9.88 -9.72
CA PRO A 366 -8.36 -10.99 -10.45
C PRO A 366 -7.47 -12.25 -10.47
N THR A 367 -8.07 -13.42 -10.24
CA THR A 367 -7.37 -14.72 -10.14
C THR A 367 -6.57 -15.06 -11.40
N THR A 368 -7.08 -14.68 -12.57
CA THR A 368 -6.43 -14.82 -13.89
C THR A 368 -5.12 -14.04 -13.96
N THR A 369 -5.15 -12.76 -13.57
CA THR A 369 -3.99 -11.88 -13.49
C THR A 369 -2.98 -12.38 -12.45
N GLU A 370 -3.46 -12.78 -11.26
CA GLU A 370 -2.62 -13.36 -10.22
C GLU A 370 -1.88 -14.61 -10.73
N THR A 371 -2.60 -15.50 -11.43
CA THR A 371 -2.04 -16.73 -12.00
C THR A 371 -1.00 -16.42 -13.08
N ASN A 372 -1.27 -15.49 -14.00
CA ASN A 372 -0.31 -15.12 -15.04
C ASN A 372 0.98 -14.53 -14.46
N LEU A 373 0.87 -13.64 -13.47
CA LEU A 373 2.03 -13.08 -12.78
C LEU A 373 2.84 -14.16 -12.04
N LYS A 374 2.18 -15.16 -11.44
CA LYS A 374 2.84 -16.33 -10.85
C LYS A 374 3.59 -17.17 -11.89
N GLU A 375 3.03 -17.37 -13.09
CA GLU A 375 3.74 -18.06 -14.18
C GLU A 375 4.97 -17.27 -14.66
N CYS A 376 4.83 -15.95 -14.83
CA CYS A 376 5.98 -15.08 -15.11
C CYS A 376 7.08 -15.27 -14.04
N ARG A 377 6.66 -15.34 -12.78
CA ARG A 377 7.55 -15.50 -11.62
C ARG A 377 8.33 -16.81 -11.66
N LYS A 378 7.69 -17.90 -12.08
CA LYS A 378 8.37 -19.19 -12.26
C LYS A 378 9.51 -19.06 -13.27
N ILE A 379 9.31 -18.34 -14.37
CA ILE A 379 10.35 -18.10 -15.39
C ILE A 379 11.51 -17.28 -14.81
N MET A 380 11.21 -16.20 -14.06
CA MET A 380 12.25 -15.37 -13.43
C MET A 380 13.10 -16.18 -12.45
N LYS A 381 12.45 -16.97 -11.59
CA LYS A 381 13.12 -17.85 -10.62
C LYS A 381 13.98 -18.93 -11.30
N GLN A 382 13.48 -19.56 -12.35
CA GLN A 382 14.24 -20.56 -13.12
C GLN A 382 15.52 -19.97 -13.71
N ARG A 383 15.50 -18.68 -14.07
CA ARG A 383 16.65 -17.96 -14.62
C ARG A 383 17.49 -17.23 -13.55
N GLY A 384 17.10 -17.30 -12.28
CA GLY A 384 17.78 -16.57 -11.19
C GLY A 384 17.71 -15.05 -11.28
N ILE A 385 16.79 -14.51 -12.09
CA ILE A 385 16.67 -13.05 -12.29
C ILE A 385 16.09 -12.43 -11.00
N PRO A 386 16.72 -11.37 -10.46
CA PRO A 386 16.23 -10.74 -9.25
C PRO A 386 14.87 -10.07 -9.47
N GLU A 387 14.02 -10.15 -8.46
CA GLU A 387 12.64 -9.68 -8.49
C GLU A 387 12.42 -8.56 -7.47
N VAL A 388 11.81 -7.46 -7.90
CA VAL A 388 11.37 -6.34 -7.05
C VAL A 388 9.88 -6.11 -7.28
N VAL A 389 9.16 -5.65 -6.26
CA VAL A 389 7.75 -5.28 -6.37
C VAL A 389 7.60 -3.77 -6.15
N LEU A 390 6.93 -3.10 -7.07
CA LEU A 390 6.40 -1.76 -6.88
C LEU A 390 4.93 -1.87 -6.49
N LEU A 391 4.59 -1.39 -5.31
CA LEU A 391 3.23 -1.31 -4.82
C LEU A 391 2.75 0.14 -5.01
N THR A 392 2.18 0.41 -6.17
CA THR A 392 1.83 1.76 -6.65
C THR A 392 0.52 2.26 -6.04
N LYS A 393 0.21 3.54 -6.27
CA LYS A 393 -0.99 4.22 -5.76
C LYS A 393 -1.12 4.10 -4.23
N ALA A 394 0.00 4.17 -3.52
CA ALA A 394 0.04 4.03 -2.07
C ALA A 394 -0.73 5.16 -1.35
N ASP A 395 -0.73 6.34 -1.94
CA ASP A 395 -1.59 7.48 -1.60
C ASP A 395 -3.09 7.13 -1.64
N GLN A 396 -3.52 6.29 -2.57
CA GLN A 396 -4.92 5.92 -2.74
C GLN A 396 -5.36 4.77 -1.82
N CYS A 397 -4.45 4.19 -1.03
CA CYS A 397 -4.76 3.08 -0.14
C CYS A 397 -5.53 3.53 1.11
N CYS A 398 -5.22 4.72 1.64
CA CYS A 398 -5.94 5.32 2.76
C CYS A 398 -5.73 6.84 2.83
N ARG A 399 -6.68 7.54 3.45
CA ARG A 399 -6.73 9.01 3.49
C ARG A 399 -5.57 9.65 4.25
N GLU A 400 -4.98 8.93 5.20
CA GLU A 400 -3.83 9.40 5.97
C GLU A 400 -2.60 9.55 5.08
N VAL A 401 -2.34 8.56 4.21
CA VAL A 401 -1.18 8.58 3.31
C VAL A 401 -1.37 9.60 2.19
N ASP A 402 -2.60 9.75 1.69
CA ASP A 402 -2.97 10.82 0.76
C ASP A 402 -2.63 12.22 1.31
N LYS A 403 -3.01 12.49 2.57
CA LYS A 403 -2.72 13.78 3.22
C LYS A 403 -1.26 13.94 3.62
N HIS A 404 -0.62 12.86 4.07
CA HIS A 404 0.71 12.88 4.67
C HIS A 404 1.53 11.67 4.17
N LEU A 405 2.14 11.79 2.99
CA LEU A 405 2.92 10.72 2.37
C LEU A 405 4.06 10.16 3.26
N LYS A 406 4.55 10.95 4.22
CA LYS A 406 5.55 10.52 5.20
C LYS A 406 5.04 9.39 6.13
N ASP A 407 3.73 9.23 6.23
CA ASP A 407 3.07 8.20 7.02
C ASP A 407 2.96 6.85 6.30
N ILE A 408 3.45 6.75 5.04
CA ILE A 408 3.39 5.52 4.22
C ILE A 408 3.98 4.29 4.92
N CYS A 409 5.05 4.44 5.71
CA CYS A 409 5.71 3.34 6.43
C CYS A 409 5.08 3.03 7.79
N TYR A 410 4.06 3.77 8.15
CA TYR A 410 3.30 3.65 9.39
C TYR A 410 1.87 3.18 9.15
N SER A 411 1.31 3.43 7.96
CA SER A 411 -0.08 3.13 7.60
C SER A 411 -0.44 1.64 7.73
N PRO A 412 -1.40 1.26 8.59
CA PRO A 412 -1.87 -0.12 8.64
C PRO A 412 -2.41 -0.63 7.30
N ALA A 413 -2.99 0.24 6.48
CA ALA A 413 -3.50 -0.11 5.15
C ALA A 413 -2.36 -0.52 4.20
N ILE A 414 -1.28 0.27 4.14
CA ILE A 414 -0.10 -0.10 3.35
C ILE A 414 0.56 -1.37 3.90
N LYS A 415 0.61 -1.56 5.22
CA LYS A 415 1.12 -2.80 5.83
C LYS A 415 0.35 -4.02 5.34
N ARG A 416 -0.98 -3.94 5.32
CA ARG A 416 -1.88 -5.00 4.85
C ARG A 416 -1.69 -5.25 3.36
N ALA A 417 -1.58 -4.19 2.55
CA ALA A 417 -1.30 -4.33 1.11
C ALA A 417 0.04 -5.06 0.86
N VAL A 418 1.10 -4.71 1.58
CA VAL A 418 2.40 -5.41 1.53
C VAL A 418 2.25 -6.88 1.95
N GLN A 419 1.53 -7.17 3.03
CA GLN A 419 1.26 -8.55 3.48
C GLN A 419 0.42 -9.33 2.47
N SER A 420 -0.53 -8.69 1.79
CA SER A 420 -1.33 -9.30 0.73
C SER A 420 -0.45 -9.73 -0.45
N VAL A 421 0.50 -8.89 -0.86
CA VAL A 421 1.51 -9.24 -1.87
C VAL A 421 2.38 -10.41 -1.41
N GLU A 422 2.86 -10.40 -0.16
CA GLU A 422 3.64 -11.50 0.41
C GLU A 422 2.86 -12.82 0.37
N ASN A 423 1.59 -12.81 0.80
CA ASN A 423 0.78 -14.03 0.87
C ASN A 423 0.40 -14.56 -0.51
N LYS A 424 -0.05 -13.67 -1.42
CA LYS A 424 -0.47 -14.05 -2.77
C LYS A 424 0.69 -14.56 -3.61
N PHE A 425 1.83 -13.87 -3.57
CA PHE A 425 2.92 -14.12 -4.49
C PHE A 425 4.15 -14.75 -3.86
N SER A 426 4.28 -14.78 -2.53
CA SER A 426 5.47 -15.25 -1.80
C SER A 426 6.74 -14.44 -2.10
N PHE A 427 6.61 -13.11 -2.19
CA PHE A 427 7.76 -12.19 -2.21
C PHE A 427 8.30 -11.96 -0.80
N ASN A 428 9.55 -11.52 -0.69
CA ASN A 428 10.10 -11.08 0.59
C ASN A 428 9.66 -9.64 0.89
N LYS A 429 9.29 -9.34 2.13
CA LYS A 429 8.94 -7.97 2.56
C LYS A 429 9.92 -6.89 2.11
N LYS A 430 11.23 -7.22 2.12
CA LYS A 430 12.32 -6.31 1.77
C LYS A 430 12.37 -5.99 0.27
N SER A 431 11.74 -6.79 -0.58
CA SER A 431 11.67 -6.56 -2.03
C SER A 431 10.40 -5.81 -2.46
N ILE A 432 9.51 -5.43 -1.53
CA ILE A 432 8.25 -4.73 -1.83
C ILE A 432 8.40 -3.24 -1.49
N TYR A 433 8.18 -2.36 -2.47
CA TYR A 433 8.36 -0.92 -2.35
C TYR A 433 7.06 -0.21 -2.65
N PRO A 434 6.37 0.30 -1.61
CA PRO A 434 5.28 1.26 -1.79
C PRO A 434 5.80 2.51 -2.50
N VAL A 435 5.14 2.91 -3.59
CA VAL A 435 5.49 4.10 -4.37
C VAL A 435 4.23 4.86 -4.76
N VAL A 436 4.40 6.15 -5.01
CA VAL A 436 3.40 7.03 -5.61
C VAL A 436 3.98 7.51 -6.93
N ASN A 437 3.16 7.64 -7.96
CA ASN A 437 3.59 8.13 -9.27
C ASN A 437 3.17 9.60 -9.40
N MET A 438 3.94 10.38 -10.14
CA MET A 438 3.55 11.75 -10.50
C MET A 438 2.42 11.70 -11.54
N GLU A 439 1.30 12.38 -11.25
CA GLU A 439 0.18 12.51 -12.20
C GLU A 439 0.05 13.94 -12.74
N ASN A 440 0.07 14.96 -11.87
CA ASN A 440 -0.21 16.36 -12.25
C ASN A 440 0.90 17.36 -11.83
N GLU A 441 1.96 16.86 -11.20
CA GLU A 441 3.00 17.72 -10.62
C GLU A 441 3.96 18.24 -11.70
N VAL A 442 4.23 19.55 -11.69
CA VAL A 442 5.19 20.18 -12.62
C VAL A 442 6.63 19.84 -12.24
N GLU A 443 6.90 19.75 -10.93
CA GLU A 443 8.18 19.41 -10.34
C GLU A 443 8.06 18.15 -9.49
N ALA A 444 9.11 17.35 -9.44
CA ALA A 444 9.11 16.10 -8.69
C ALA A 444 9.10 16.35 -7.18
N GLY A 445 8.00 15.98 -6.49
CA GLY A 445 7.91 16.05 -5.03
C GLY A 445 9.03 15.26 -4.34
N ILE A 446 9.54 15.78 -3.21
CA ILE A 446 10.67 15.19 -2.48
C ILE A 446 10.34 13.76 -2.04
N GLU A 447 9.18 13.56 -1.45
CA GLU A 447 8.71 12.29 -0.91
C GLU A 447 8.54 11.24 -2.01
N ILE A 448 7.87 11.61 -3.11
CA ILE A 448 7.68 10.75 -4.29
C ILE A 448 9.03 10.36 -4.88
N SER A 449 9.94 11.33 -5.04
CA SER A 449 11.28 11.11 -5.57
C SER A 449 12.10 10.15 -4.70
N ILE A 450 12.05 10.31 -3.38
CA ILE A 450 12.74 9.42 -2.44
C ILE A 450 12.20 7.99 -2.56
N LEU A 451 10.88 7.80 -2.61
CA LEU A 451 10.27 6.47 -2.77
C LEU A 451 10.70 5.79 -4.07
N ALA A 452 10.60 6.50 -5.20
CA ALA A 452 10.96 5.98 -6.51
C ALA A 452 12.48 5.66 -6.60
N LEU A 453 13.34 6.56 -6.14
CA LEU A 453 14.79 6.36 -6.18
C LEU A 453 15.26 5.25 -5.23
N MET A 454 14.61 5.06 -4.08
CA MET A 454 14.89 3.91 -3.20
C MET A 454 14.60 2.57 -3.90
N ALA A 455 13.46 2.47 -4.58
CA ALA A 455 13.10 1.28 -5.33
C ALA A 455 14.06 1.06 -6.51
N LEU A 456 14.36 2.11 -7.27
CA LEU A 456 15.29 2.05 -8.41
C LEU A 456 16.70 1.66 -7.98
N LYS A 457 17.22 2.24 -6.89
CA LYS A 457 18.51 1.83 -6.31
C LYS A 457 18.50 0.33 -6.00
N GLN A 458 17.44 -0.19 -5.39
CA GLN A 458 17.36 -1.62 -5.10
C GLN A 458 17.37 -2.47 -6.37
N MET A 459 16.65 -2.07 -7.43
CA MET A 459 16.66 -2.78 -8.72
C MET A 459 18.08 -2.84 -9.30
N LEU A 460 18.78 -1.70 -9.35
CA LEU A 460 20.13 -1.61 -9.91
C LEU A 460 21.16 -2.44 -9.13
N PHE A 461 21.14 -2.37 -7.80
CA PHE A 461 22.07 -3.15 -6.96
C PHE A 461 21.76 -4.66 -6.99
N ALA A 462 20.48 -5.05 -7.07
CA ALA A 462 20.11 -6.45 -7.26
C ALA A 462 20.59 -6.97 -8.63
N SER A 463 20.45 -6.18 -9.69
CA SER A 463 20.98 -6.52 -11.01
C SER A 463 22.50 -6.66 -11.03
N ARG A 464 23.24 -5.74 -10.38
CA ARG A 464 24.71 -5.86 -10.26
C ARG A 464 25.10 -7.15 -9.56
N THR A 465 24.43 -7.49 -8.46
CA THR A 465 24.70 -8.74 -7.72
C THR A 465 24.49 -9.96 -8.62
N TYR A 466 23.38 -9.97 -9.37
CA TYR A 466 23.10 -11.03 -10.34
C TYR A 466 24.16 -11.12 -11.45
N ILE A 467 24.65 -9.98 -11.96
CA ILE A 467 25.75 -9.98 -12.95
C ILE A 467 27.03 -10.58 -12.36
N TYR A 468 27.38 -10.24 -11.11
CA TYR A 468 28.54 -10.85 -10.45
C TYR A 468 28.39 -12.37 -10.29
N ASP A 469 27.20 -12.85 -9.95
CA ASP A 469 26.92 -14.29 -9.88
C ASP A 469 27.08 -14.95 -11.26
N MET A 470 26.59 -14.32 -12.32
CA MET A 470 26.76 -14.82 -13.69
C MET A 470 28.24 -14.87 -14.10
N ILE A 471 29.03 -13.86 -13.74
CA ILE A 471 30.47 -13.82 -13.97
C ILE A 471 31.16 -14.95 -13.20
N ALA A 472 30.83 -15.14 -11.92
CA ALA A 472 31.39 -16.21 -11.10
C ALA A 472 31.08 -17.62 -11.64
N ARG A 473 29.94 -17.77 -12.33
CA ARG A 473 29.55 -19.01 -13.03
C ARG A 473 30.12 -19.15 -14.44
N ASN A 474 30.92 -18.19 -14.90
CA ASN A 474 31.46 -18.10 -16.27
C ASN A 474 30.39 -18.01 -17.37
N GLU A 475 29.22 -17.44 -17.07
CA GLU A 475 28.15 -17.18 -18.04
C GLU A 475 28.38 -15.88 -18.85
N ILE A 476 29.18 -14.97 -18.30
CA ILE A 476 29.64 -13.71 -18.92
C ILE A 476 31.16 -13.71 -18.88
N LYS A 477 31.82 -13.38 -19.99
CA LYS A 477 33.29 -13.32 -20.04
C LYS A 477 33.76 -11.94 -19.60
N ILE A 478 34.78 -11.89 -18.76
CA ILE A 478 35.43 -10.63 -18.41
C ILE A 478 36.43 -10.28 -19.52
N GLU A 479 36.12 -9.27 -20.31
CA GLU A 479 37.14 -8.53 -21.06
C GLU A 479 37.61 -7.37 -20.19
N LEU A 480 38.72 -7.56 -19.49
CA LEU A 480 39.44 -6.45 -18.87
C LEU A 480 40.03 -5.63 -20.01
N SER A 481 39.67 -4.35 -20.12
CA SER A 481 40.43 -3.44 -20.97
C SER A 481 41.85 -3.40 -20.42
N GLU A 482 42.85 -3.77 -21.23
CA GLU A 482 44.24 -3.47 -20.95
C GLU A 482 44.35 -1.97 -20.66
N VAL A 483 44.55 -1.61 -19.40
CA VAL A 483 44.89 -0.24 -19.04
C VAL A 483 46.27 -0.01 -19.62
N SER A 484 46.38 0.87 -20.62
CA SER A 484 47.69 1.22 -21.19
C SER A 484 48.57 1.82 -20.08
N PRO A 485 49.86 1.43 -19.98
CA PRO A 485 50.76 1.97 -18.97
C PRO A 485 51.24 3.35 -19.40
N LEU A 486 50.36 4.35 -19.38
CA LEU A 486 50.71 5.75 -19.57
C LEU A 486 49.92 6.62 -18.58
N GLN A 487 50.22 6.44 -17.29
CA GLN A 487 50.16 7.46 -16.23
C GLN A 487 50.67 6.87 -14.89
N GLN A 488 51.85 6.26 -14.91
CA GLN A 488 52.71 6.17 -13.73
C GLN A 488 53.88 7.11 -13.96
N ASN A 489 53.65 8.40 -13.72
CA ASN A 489 54.68 9.39 -13.41
C ASN A 489 53.95 10.66 -13.02
N GLU A 490 53.55 10.74 -11.76
CA GLU A 490 53.71 11.93 -10.91
C GLU A 490 53.29 11.60 -9.48
N SER A 491 54.05 12.11 -8.52
CA SER A 491 53.92 11.99 -7.05
C SER A 491 54.43 10.71 -6.36
N ASN A 492 55.73 10.47 -6.51
CA ASN A 492 56.54 10.07 -5.36
C ASN A 492 56.63 11.27 -4.39
N SER A 493 55.77 11.33 -3.38
CA SER A 493 56.03 12.08 -2.14
C SER A 493 55.07 11.65 -1.02
N SER A 494 55.57 10.73 -0.19
CA SER A 494 55.41 10.67 1.27
C SER A 494 54.08 11.07 1.93
N CYS A 495 53.41 10.11 2.57
CA CYS A 495 53.04 10.21 3.99
C CYS A 495 52.71 8.81 4.53
N PHE A 496 53.72 8.15 5.09
CA PHE A 496 53.52 7.07 6.06
C PHE A 496 52.89 7.69 7.31
N ILE A 497 51.68 7.26 7.67
CA ILE A 497 51.14 7.46 9.02
C ILE A 497 51.27 6.12 9.74
N ASN A 498 52.16 6.12 10.74
CA ASN A 498 52.42 5.03 11.66
C ASN A 498 51.15 4.65 12.45
N MET A 499 50.88 3.35 12.57
CA MET A 499 50.08 2.81 13.68
C MET A 499 51.00 2.57 14.89
N PRO A 500 50.59 2.86 16.13
CA PRO A 500 51.42 2.57 17.30
C PRO A 500 51.27 1.11 17.71
N GLU A 501 52.39 0.40 17.73
CA GLU A 501 52.54 -0.87 18.46
C GLU A 501 52.57 -0.59 19.97
N GLY A 502 51.70 -1.26 20.71
CA GLY A 502 51.75 -1.27 22.16
C GLY A 502 52.86 -2.19 22.64
N SER A 503 53.82 -1.64 23.39
CA SER A 503 54.74 -2.41 24.21
C SER A 503 54.37 -2.25 25.69
N MET A 504 54.18 -3.41 26.33
CA MET A 504 54.29 -3.58 27.77
C MET A 504 55.70 -3.16 28.21
N ASN A 505 55.81 -2.55 29.39
CA ASN A 505 56.90 -2.84 30.31
C ASN A 505 56.44 -2.66 31.76
N HIS A 506 56.80 -3.66 32.55
CA HIS A 506 56.84 -3.64 34.01
C HIS A 506 57.87 -2.60 34.49
N GLU A 507 57.47 -1.79 35.46
CA GLU A 507 58.07 -1.68 36.80
C GLU A 507 57.06 -1.07 37.77
#